data_AF-A0A7J7W6G7-F1
#
_entry.id   AF-A0A7J7W6G7-F1
#
_cell.length_a   1.000
_cell.length_b   1.000
_cell.length_c   1.000
_cell.angle_alpha   90.00
_cell.angle_beta   90.00
_cell.angle_gamma   90.00
#
_symmetry.space_group_name_H-M   'P 1'
#
loop_
_entity.id
_entity.type
_entity.pdbx_description
1 polymer ?
#
loop_
_entity_poly.entity_id
_entity_poly.type
_entity_poly.pdbx_seq_one_letter_code
_entity_poly.pdbx_strand_id
1 'polypeptide(L)'
;MNHIPKEIGHEKHRDWASSQLAATCNVETSLFIDWFSGHLNFQIEHHLFPTMPRHNYHRVAPLVKTLCAKHGLNYEVKPFLTALVDIIGSLKKSGDVWLDAYLHQ
;
A
#
# COMPACT_ATOMS: atom_id res chain seq x y z
N MET A 1 -2.35 -19.36 15.72
CA MET A 1 -3.37 -18.94 14.74
C MET A 1 -3.33 -19.93 13.58
N ASN A 2 -4.44 -20.62 13.32
CA ASN A 2 -4.48 -21.69 12.31
C ASN A 2 -4.61 -21.08 10.89
N HIS A 3 -3.55 -21.19 10.09
CA HIS A 3 -3.54 -20.81 8.69
C HIS A 3 -4.02 -21.98 7.83
N ILE A 4 -5.34 -22.09 7.63
CA ILE A 4 -5.88 -22.87 6.51
C ILE A 4 -6.13 -21.86 5.39
N PRO A 5 -5.31 -21.83 4.32
CA PRO A 5 -5.59 -20.97 3.19
C PRO A 5 -6.88 -21.44 2.52
N LYS A 6 -7.84 -20.53 2.37
CA LYS A 6 -8.94 -20.69 1.41
C LYS A 6 -8.42 -20.34 0.02
N GLU A 7 -8.95 -21.00 -1.02
CA GLU A 7 -8.67 -20.63 -2.41
C GLU A 7 -8.92 -19.15 -2.60
N ILE A 8 -7.84 -18.43 -2.92
CA ILE A 8 -7.90 -17.03 -3.29
C ILE A 8 -8.59 -17.00 -4.65
N GLY A 9 -9.78 -16.41 -4.69
CA GLY A 9 -10.58 -16.27 -5.90
C GLY A 9 -9.75 -15.71 -7.03
N HIS A 10 -9.97 -16.27 -8.21
CA HIS A 10 -9.26 -16.03 -9.46
C HIS A 10 -9.14 -14.53 -9.87
N GLU A 11 -8.18 -13.78 -9.31
CA GLU A 11 -7.54 -12.68 -10.05
C GLU A 11 -6.55 -13.32 -11.05
N LYS A 12 -7.00 -13.51 -12.29
CA LYS A 12 -6.32 -14.39 -13.28
C LYS A 12 -4.98 -13.88 -13.84
N HIS A 13 -4.47 -12.70 -13.46
CA HIS A 13 -3.40 -12.06 -14.26
C HIS A 13 -2.25 -11.41 -13.51
N ARG A 14 -2.10 -11.55 -12.19
CA ARG A 14 -0.99 -10.92 -11.46
C ARG A 14 -0.52 -11.78 -10.29
N ASP A 15 0.80 -11.94 -10.15
CA ASP A 15 1.37 -12.63 -8.99
C ASP A 15 1.19 -11.80 -7.71
N TRP A 16 1.27 -12.45 -6.55
CA TRP A 16 1.01 -11.82 -5.27
C TRP A 16 1.83 -10.54 -5.03
N ALA A 17 3.14 -10.55 -5.34
CA ALA A 17 4.00 -9.41 -5.07
C ALA A 17 3.64 -8.24 -5.97
N SER A 18 3.40 -8.52 -7.25
CA SER A 18 2.92 -7.55 -8.22
C SER A 18 1.55 -6.97 -7.86
N SER A 19 0.65 -7.77 -7.26
CA SER A 19 -0.65 -7.28 -6.76
C SER A 19 -0.49 -6.35 -5.56
N GLN A 20 0.40 -6.67 -4.61
CA GLN A 20 0.67 -5.76 -3.48
C GLN A 20 1.25 -4.42 -3.96
N LEU A 21 2.22 -4.45 -4.88
CA LEU A 21 2.82 -3.24 -5.45
C LEU A 21 1.83 -2.38 -6.25
N ALA A 22 0.80 -2.99 -6.83
CA ALA A 22 -0.22 -2.28 -7.59
C ALA A 22 -1.31 -1.67 -6.73
N ALA A 23 -1.65 -2.34 -5.61
CA ALA A 23 -2.70 -1.90 -4.70
C ALA A 23 -2.20 -0.88 -3.68
N THR A 24 -0.89 -0.69 -3.56
CA THR A 24 -0.27 0.10 -2.48
C THR A 24 0.78 1.05 -3.03
N CYS A 25 1.03 2.13 -2.31
CA CYS A 25 2.12 3.06 -2.60
C CYS A 25 2.73 3.54 -1.29
N ASN A 26 4.00 3.91 -1.34
CA ASN A 26 4.68 4.53 -0.22
C ASN A 26 4.52 6.05 -0.24
N VAL A 27 4.80 6.66 0.91
CA VAL A 27 4.89 8.12 1.05
C VAL A 27 6.34 8.48 1.30
N GLU A 28 6.76 9.65 0.80
CA GLU A 28 8.10 10.17 1.03
C GLU A 28 8.51 10.12 2.50
N THR A 29 9.76 9.71 2.73
CA THR A 29 10.33 9.57 4.07
C THR A 29 10.97 10.88 4.49
N SER A 30 10.73 11.30 5.73
CA SER A 30 11.48 12.35 6.41
C SER A 30 11.38 12.14 7.90
N LEU A 31 12.31 12.69 8.69
CA LEU A 31 12.27 12.55 10.16
C LEU A 31 10.90 12.94 10.73
N PHE A 32 10.29 14.00 10.19
CA PHE A 32 8.95 14.41 10.60
C PHE A 32 7.87 13.42 10.15
N ILE A 33 7.85 13.02 8.88
CA ILE A 33 6.82 12.10 8.36
C ILE A 33 6.92 10.72 9.02
N ASP A 34 8.12 10.20 9.21
CA ASP A 34 8.36 8.89 9.82
C ASP A 34 7.86 8.86 11.28
N TRP A 35 8.09 9.96 12.02
CA TRP A 35 7.59 10.15 13.38
C TRP A 35 6.07 10.36 13.41
N PHE A 36 5.57 11.33 12.63
CA PHE A 36 4.15 11.71 12.61
C PHE A 36 3.24 10.57 12.16
N SER A 37 3.65 9.85 11.12
CA SER A 37 2.89 8.70 10.59
C SER A 37 3.14 7.41 11.35
N GLY A 38 4.15 7.35 12.23
CA GLY A 38 4.53 6.10 12.91
C GLY A 38 4.95 4.99 11.94
N HIS A 39 5.69 5.35 10.88
CA HIS A 39 6.12 4.49 9.76
C HIS A 39 4.98 4.00 8.83
N LEU A 40 3.81 4.66 8.83
CA LEU A 40 2.73 4.32 7.91
C LEU A 40 3.05 4.69 6.45
N ASN A 41 4.13 5.43 6.21
CA ASN A 41 4.66 5.77 4.90
C ASN A 41 5.32 4.59 4.15
N PHE A 42 5.50 3.43 4.79
CA PHE A 42 6.08 2.20 4.22
C PHE A 42 5.02 1.12 3.97
N GLN A 43 3.97 1.44 3.23
CA GLN A 43 2.89 0.51 2.90
C GLN A 43 3.34 -0.67 2.04
N ILE A 44 4.23 -0.45 1.07
CA ILE A 44 4.73 -1.51 0.19
C ILE A 44 5.44 -2.58 1.04
N GLU A 45 6.37 -2.19 1.90
CA GLU A 45 7.09 -3.12 2.77
C GLU A 45 6.16 -3.78 3.78
N HIS A 46 5.16 -3.04 4.28
CA HIS A 46 4.17 -3.59 5.19
C HIS A 46 3.35 -4.71 4.53
N HIS A 47 2.92 -4.52 3.29
CA HIS A 47 2.12 -5.51 2.58
C HIS A 47 2.93 -6.69 2.04
N LEU A 48 4.20 -6.46 1.69
CA LEU A 48 5.12 -7.54 1.31
C LEU A 48 5.62 -8.34 2.53
N PHE A 49 5.81 -7.69 3.67
CA PHE A 49 6.36 -8.31 4.88
C PHE A 49 5.56 -7.92 6.14
N PRO A 50 4.29 -8.37 6.28
CA PRO A 50 3.40 -7.91 7.33
C PRO A 50 3.85 -8.27 8.75
N THR A 51 4.68 -9.32 8.89
CA THR A 51 5.23 -9.75 10.18
C THR A 51 6.55 -9.07 10.53
N MET A 52 7.13 -8.28 9.64
CA MET A 52 8.41 -7.61 9.88
C MET A 52 8.22 -6.41 10.83
N PRO A 53 9.07 -6.26 11.86
CA PRO A 53 9.04 -5.09 12.73
C PRO A 53 9.21 -3.78 11.93
N ARG A 54 8.33 -2.80 12.17
CA ARG A 54 8.29 -1.53 11.41
C ARG A 54 9.61 -0.76 11.36
N HIS A 55 10.41 -0.85 12.42
CA HIS A 55 11.72 -0.21 12.46
C HIS A 55 12.72 -0.78 11.44
N ASN A 56 12.44 -1.92 10.80
CA ASN A 56 13.29 -2.48 9.74
C ASN A 56 12.89 -2.01 8.33
N TYR A 57 11.75 -1.35 8.15
CA TYR A 57 11.27 -0.97 6.82
C TYR A 57 12.23 -0.03 6.09
N HIS A 58 12.87 0.91 6.79
CA HIS A 58 13.89 1.78 6.20
C HIS A 58 15.09 1.03 5.60
N ARG A 59 15.42 -0.16 6.14
CA ARG A 59 16.51 -1.01 5.64
C ARG A 59 16.09 -1.83 4.43
N VAL A 60 14.81 -2.21 4.37
CA VAL A 60 14.27 -3.13 3.36
C VAL A 60 13.74 -2.39 2.15
N ALA A 61 13.15 -1.20 2.32
CA ALA A 61 12.66 -0.36 1.24
C ALA A 61 13.66 -0.16 0.07
N PRO A 62 14.95 0.19 0.29
CA PRO A 62 15.90 0.30 -0.83
C PRO A 62 16.15 -1.03 -1.55
N LEU A 63 16.08 -2.17 -0.84
CA LEU A 63 16.25 -3.50 -1.42
C LEU A 63 15.04 -3.87 -2.29
N VAL A 64 13.83 -3.63 -1.78
CA VAL A 64 12.58 -3.83 -2.52
C VAL A 64 12.54 -2.96 -3.76
N LYS A 65 12.89 -1.67 -3.64
CA LYS A 65 12.95 -0.74 -4.78
C LYS A 65 13.93 -1.22 -5.85
N THR A 66 15.11 -1.71 -5.45
CA THR A 66 16.11 -2.28 -6.37
C THR A 66 15.60 -3.53 -7.06
N LEU A 67 14.92 -4.42 -6.32
CA LEU A 67 14.31 -5.62 -6.89
C LEU A 67 13.21 -5.27 -7.89
N CYS A 68 12.35 -4.29 -7.56
CA CYS A 68 11.32 -3.80 -8.47
C CYS A 68 11.95 -3.28 -9.78
N ALA A 69 12.98 -2.45 -9.68
CA ALA A 69 13.71 -1.94 -10.85
C ALA A 69 14.31 -3.06 -11.72
N LYS A 70 14.91 -4.09 -11.08
CA LYS A 70 15.47 -5.26 -11.78
C LYS A 70 14.42 -6.04 -12.58
N HIS A 71 13.19 -6.10 -12.09
CA HIS A 71 12.10 -6.88 -12.70
C HIS A 71 11.11 -6.02 -13.48
N GLY A 72 11.38 -4.71 -13.68
CA GLY A 72 10.49 -3.81 -14.40
C GLY A 72 9.15 -3.54 -13.68
N LEU A 73 9.12 -3.71 -12.35
CA LEU A 73 7.95 -3.43 -11.53
C LEU A 73 7.95 -1.98 -11.05
N ASN A 74 6.77 -1.35 -11.05
CA ASN A 74 6.61 0.00 -10.53
C ASN A 74 6.65 -0.02 -8.99
N TYR A 75 7.57 0.74 -8.41
CA TYR A 75 7.64 1.00 -6.98
C TYR A 75 7.20 2.45 -6.76
N GLU A 76 5.95 2.64 -6.34
CA GLU A 76 5.33 3.96 -6.27
C GLU A 76 5.60 4.65 -4.93
N VAL A 77 6.09 5.89 -5.00
CA VAL A 77 6.30 6.77 -3.84
C VAL A 77 5.66 8.11 -4.14
N LYS A 78 4.81 8.60 -3.24
CA LYS A 78 4.11 9.88 -3.37
C LYS A 78 4.62 10.90 -2.36
N PRO A 79 4.65 12.20 -2.72
CA PRO A 79 4.79 13.26 -1.73
C PRO A 79 3.65 13.21 -0.71
N PHE A 80 3.95 13.58 0.53
CA PHE A 80 2.99 13.51 1.64
C PHE A 80 1.67 14.25 1.35
N LEU A 81 1.76 15.47 0.81
CA LEU A 81 0.57 16.27 0.50
C LEU A 81 -0.28 15.63 -0.61
N THR A 82 0.37 15.05 -1.63
CA THR A 82 -0.33 14.33 -2.69
C THR A 82 -1.07 13.12 -2.12
N ALA A 83 -0.41 12.31 -1.30
CA ALA A 83 -1.04 11.17 -0.64
C ALA A 83 -2.22 11.58 0.24
N LEU A 84 -2.13 12.70 0.96
CA LEU A 84 -3.23 13.23 1.76
C LEU A 84 -4.44 13.63 0.90
N VAL A 85 -4.21 14.34 -0.21
CA VAL A 85 -5.27 14.71 -1.15
C VAL A 85 -5.93 13.47 -1.75
N ASP A 86 -5.14 12.46 -2.12
CA ASP A 86 -5.63 11.19 -2.65
C ASP A 86 -6.53 10.45 -1.64
N ILE A 87 -6.16 10.45 -0.35
CA ILE A 87 -6.98 9.86 0.72
C ILE A 87 -8.32 10.58 0.83
N ILE A 88 -8.31 11.92 0.90
CA ILE A 88 -9.55 12.72 1.00
C ILE A 88 -10.43 12.48 -0.23
N GLY A 89 -9.85 12.47 -1.43
CA GLY A 89 -10.57 12.18 -2.66
C GLY A 89 -11.18 10.77 -2.68
N SER A 90 -10.43 9.77 -2.18
CA SER A 90 -10.89 8.39 -2.07
C SER A 90 -12.03 8.22 -1.06
N LEU A 91 -11.96 8.93 0.07
CA LEU A 91 -13.03 8.97 1.07
C LEU A 91 -14.29 9.61 0.51
N LYS A 92 -14.15 10.74 -0.20
CA LYS A 92 -15.29 11.39 -0.88
C LYS A 92 -15.95 10.45 -1.88
N LYS A 93 -15.17 9.85 -2.78
CA LYS A 93 -15.68 8.90 -3.78
C LYS A 93 -16.39 7.71 -3.13
N SER A 94 -15.81 7.14 -2.09
CA SER A 94 -16.45 6.05 -1.34
C SER A 94 -17.76 6.48 -0.69
N GLY A 95 -17.81 7.71 -0.16
CA GLY A 95 -19.02 8.31 0.38
C GLY A 95 -20.11 8.51 -0.67
N ASP A 96 -19.76 9.01 -1.86
CA ASP A 96 -20.70 9.20 -2.97
C ASP A 96 -21.30 7.86 -3.43
N VAL A 97 -20.46 6.82 -3.56
CA VAL A 97 -20.91 5.46 -3.91
C VAL A 97 -21.85 4.90 -2.85
N TRP A 98 -21.53 5.07 -1.57
CA TRP A 98 -22.38 4.60 -0.48
C TRP A 98 -23.71 5.34 -0.43
N LEU A 99 -23.70 6.67 -0.65
CA LEU A 99 -24.92 7.48 -0.66
C LEU A 99 -25.84 7.08 -1.82
N ASP A 100 -25.30 6.89 -3.02
CA ASP A 100 -26.05 6.39 -4.18
C ASP A 100 -26.67 5.02 -3.89
N ALA A 101 -25.87 4.09 -3.35
CA ALA A 101 -26.32 2.77 -2.96
C ALA A 101 -27.30 2.77 -1.78
N TYR A 102 -27.41 3.84 -1.00
CA TYR A 102 -28.39 3.98 0.09
C TYR A 102 -29.71 4.58 -0.39
N LEU A 103 -29.65 5.57 -1.30
CA LEU A 103 -30.82 6.28 -1.81
C LEU A 103 -31.57 5.50 -2.91
N HIS A 104 -30.88 4.61 -3.63
CA HIS A 104 -31.45 3.86 -4.75
C HIS A 104 -31.60 2.34 -4.46
N GLN A 105 -31.80 1.96 -3.20
CA GLN A 105 -32.24 0.61 -2.82
C GLN A 105 -33.74 0.43 -3.03
#